data_AF-A0A2E7T944-F1
#
_entry.id   AF-A0A2E7T944-F1
#
_cell.length_a   1.000
_cell.length_b   1.000
_cell.length_c   1.000
_cell.angle_alpha   90.00
_cell.angle_beta   90.00
_cell.angle_gamma   90.00
#
_symmetry.space_group_name_H-M   'P 1'
#
loop_
_entity.id
_entity.type
_entity.pdbx_description
1 polymer ?
#
loop_
_entity_poly.entity_id
_entity_poly.type
_entity_poly.pdbx_seq_one_letter_code
_entity_poly.pdbx_strand_id
1 'polypeptide(L)'
;MSREAGRRIESRLRECASYAPHGKVILVLRRHDQWIASHYRRYLKNGGSLPFEQFMDLTSSSPVLWGKDNLHYMQIISLAQRYFNSTPLVLFQEELQSNPNSFIKRLTSYTGTSCNHENIDLSPVHQSYSSKRLKVARYVGGLLFSATPLAHPHPAIHRAQRRVKLMFCHLILAFAHLIPEFLVGTDPLIPEVHLRRIREETLSDWNQCVEFASSNSPTSDPISLI
;
A
#
# COMPACT_ATOMS: atom_id res chain seq x y z
N MET A 1 -0.49 2.14 -6.79
CA MET A 1 -1.81 1.58 -6.43
C MET A 1 -2.62 2.59 -5.64
N SER A 2 -3.63 3.20 -6.27
CA SER A 2 -4.53 4.21 -5.68
C SER A 2 -5.49 3.55 -4.68
N ARG A 3 -6.09 4.32 -3.75
CA ARG A 3 -7.18 3.88 -2.86
C ARG A 3 -8.35 3.26 -3.63
N GLU A 4 -8.50 3.73 -4.86
CA GLU A 4 -9.44 3.23 -5.85
C GLU A 4 -9.21 1.75 -6.22
N ALA A 5 -7.97 1.25 -6.14
CA ALA A 5 -7.65 -0.13 -6.48
C ALA A 5 -8.16 -1.12 -5.41
N GLY A 6 -8.17 -0.73 -4.13
CA GLY A 6 -8.76 -1.56 -3.07
C GLY A 6 -10.29 -1.63 -3.17
N ARG A 7 -10.96 -0.48 -3.35
CA ARG A 7 -12.43 -0.42 -3.48
C ARG A 7 -12.96 -1.11 -4.74
N ARG A 8 -12.16 -1.17 -5.81
CA ARG A 8 -12.54 -1.79 -7.08
C ARG A 8 -11.92 -3.17 -7.28
N ILE A 9 -11.28 -3.75 -6.27
CA ILE A 9 -10.49 -4.97 -6.44
C ILE A 9 -11.35 -6.11 -6.99
N GLU A 10 -12.55 -6.30 -6.45
CA GLU A 10 -13.47 -7.33 -6.91
C GLU A 10 -13.89 -7.12 -8.37
N SER A 11 -14.31 -5.89 -8.70
CA SER A 11 -14.71 -5.54 -10.07
C SER A 11 -13.56 -5.76 -11.06
N ARG A 12 -12.32 -5.46 -10.67
CA ARG A 12 -11.13 -5.67 -11.51
C ARG A 12 -10.79 -7.15 -11.67
N LEU A 13 -10.87 -7.94 -10.59
CA LEU A 13 -10.67 -9.38 -10.66
C LEU A 13 -11.71 -10.02 -11.58
N ARG A 14 -12.97 -9.64 -11.45
CA ARG A 14 -14.07 -10.11 -12.31
C ARG A 14 -13.88 -9.71 -13.77
N GLU A 15 -13.52 -8.45 -14.03
CA GLU A 15 -13.22 -7.95 -15.37
C GLU A 15 -12.08 -8.75 -16.01
N CYS A 16 -10.94 -8.90 -15.33
CA CYS A 16 -9.81 -9.68 -15.82
C CYS A 16 -10.17 -11.15 -16.08
N ALA A 17 -10.91 -11.79 -15.16
CA ALA A 17 -11.36 -13.17 -15.31
C ALA A 17 -12.31 -13.37 -16.50
N SER A 18 -13.10 -12.35 -16.87
CA SER A 18 -13.97 -12.43 -18.05
C SER A 18 -13.19 -12.57 -19.37
N TYR A 19 -11.96 -12.05 -19.42
CA TYR A 19 -11.08 -12.15 -20.59
C TYR A 19 -10.08 -13.31 -20.49
N ALA A 20 -9.62 -13.64 -19.28
CA ALA A 20 -8.57 -14.63 -19.04
C ALA A 20 -8.84 -15.44 -17.76
N PRO A 21 -9.83 -16.37 -17.77
CA PRO A 21 -10.19 -17.14 -16.58
C PRO A 21 -9.09 -18.10 -16.10
N HIS A 22 -8.18 -18.50 -16.99
CA HIS A 22 -6.98 -19.28 -16.67
C HIS A 22 -5.74 -18.42 -16.37
N GLY A 23 -5.91 -17.09 -16.31
CA GLY A 23 -4.83 -16.16 -16.00
C GLY A 23 -4.28 -16.38 -14.59
N LYS A 24 -2.95 -16.35 -14.47
CA LYS A 24 -2.26 -16.49 -13.20
C LYS A 24 -2.31 -15.19 -12.39
N VAL A 25 -2.86 -15.24 -11.18
CA VAL A 25 -2.95 -14.07 -10.29
C VAL A 25 -1.77 -14.07 -9.33
N ILE A 26 -1.05 -12.95 -9.26
CA ILE A 26 0.06 -12.75 -8.32
C ILE A 26 -0.30 -11.61 -7.38
N LEU A 27 -0.30 -11.89 -6.08
CA LEU A 27 -0.56 -10.93 -5.01
C LEU A 27 0.72 -10.72 -4.21
N VAL A 28 1.21 -9.48 -4.18
CA VAL A 28 2.34 -9.10 -3.31
C VAL A 28 1.78 -8.31 -2.14
N LEU A 29 1.77 -8.95 -0.97
CA LEU A 29 1.26 -8.39 0.27
C LEU A 29 2.40 -7.73 1.06
N ARG A 30 2.03 -6.74 1.85
CA ARG A 30 2.91 -6.12 2.85
C ARG A 30 2.13 -6.08 4.14
N ARG A 31 2.75 -6.32 5.29
CA ARG A 31 2.06 -6.32 6.59
C ARG A 31 1.20 -5.07 6.76
N HIS A 32 -0.04 -5.26 7.23
CA HIS A 32 -1.09 -4.24 7.21
C HIS A 32 -0.67 -2.89 7.80
N ASP A 33 0.00 -2.91 8.95
CA ASP A 33 0.55 -1.73 9.65
C ASP A 33 1.54 -0.95 8.78
N GLN A 34 2.43 -1.66 8.08
CA GLN A 34 3.38 -1.02 7.19
C GLN A 34 2.75 -0.56 5.88
N TRP A 35 1.79 -1.32 5.36
CA TRP A 35 1.05 -0.97 4.15
C TRP A 35 0.25 0.32 4.34
N ILE A 36 -0.50 0.42 5.45
CA ILE A 36 -1.28 1.62 5.75
C ILE A 36 -0.36 2.81 6.08
N ALA A 37 0.79 2.60 6.72
CA ALA A 37 1.80 3.64 6.90
C ALA A 37 2.34 4.17 5.55
N SER A 38 2.59 3.29 4.59
CA SER A 38 2.99 3.67 3.22
C SER A 38 1.88 4.48 2.53
N HIS A 39 0.63 4.06 2.68
CA HIS A 39 -0.53 4.79 2.16
C HIS A 39 -0.71 6.16 2.83
N TYR A 40 -0.45 6.29 4.13
CA TYR A 40 -0.49 7.57 4.84
C TYR A 40 0.59 8.54 4.33
N ARG A 41 1.85 8.09 4.20
CA ARG A 41 2.92 8.92 3.63
C ARG A 41 2.58 9.40 2.22
N ARG A 42 1.99 8.55 1.38
CA ARG A 42 1.49 8.93 0.04
C ARG A 42 0.34 9.93 0.13
N TYR A 43 -0.58 9.77 1.07
CA TYR A 43 -1.68 10.70 1.30
C TYR A 43 -1.15 12.10 1.61
N LEU A 44 -0.19 12.22 2.53
CA LEU A 44 0.43 13.50 2.88
C LEU A 44 1.22 14.10 1.71
N LYS A 45 2.01 13.29 0.99
CA LYS A 45 2.71 13.71 -0.24
C LYS A 45 1.75 14.30 -1.27
N ASN A 46 0.51 13.83 -1.29
CA ASN A 46 -0.52 14.27 -2.23
C ASN A 46 -1.44 15.35 -1.64
N GLY A 47 -0.98 16.09 -0.63
CA GLY A 47 -1.71 17.21 -0.04
C GLY A 47 -2.86 16.79 0.86
N GLY A 48 -2.73 15.62 1.48
CA GLY A 48 -3.56 15.19 2.60
C GLY A 48 -3.09 15.83 3.91
N SER A 49 -4.03 16.07 4.82
CA SER A 49 -3.79 16.85 6.05
C SER A 49 -4.28 16.17 7.33
N LEU A 50 -5.08 15.11 7.24
CA LEU A 50 -5.59 14.42 8.43
C LEU A 50 -4.45 13.85 9.29
N PRO A 51 -4.59 13.85 10.62
CA PRO A 51 -3.74 13.06 11.50
C PRO A 51 -3.98 11.56 11.26
N PHE A 52 -3.08 10.70 11.75
CA PHE A 52 -3.05 9.30 11.35
C PHE A 52 -4.30 8.53 11.80
N GLU A 53 -4.78 8.81 13.00
CA GLU A 53 -5.97 8.22 13.63
C GLU A 53 -7.28 8.59 12.91
N GLN A 54 -7.34 9.76 12.27
CA GLN A 54 -8.49 10.13 11.42
C GLN A 54 -8.34 9.59 9.99
N PHE A 55 -7.10 9.37 9.55
CA PHE A 55 -6.83 8.75 8.26
C PHE A 55 -7.17 7.24 8.28
N MET A 56 -6.82 6.56 9.37
CA MET A 56 -7.08 5.14 9.62
C MET A 56 -7.83 4.97 10.92
N ASP A 57 -9.14 4.83 10.82
CA ASP A 57 -10.06 4.73 11.96
C ASP A 57 -10.59 3.30 12.07
N LEU A 58 -10.14 2.59 13.10
CA LEU A 58 -10.55 1.22 13.41
C LEU A 58 -11.84 1.14 14.22
N THR A 59 -12.34 2.28 14.72
CA THR A 59 -13.44 2.34 15.69
C THR A 59 -14.75 2.82 15.07
N SER A 60 -14.69 3.75 14.13
CA SER A 60 -15.87 4.29 13.49
C SER A 60 -16.49 3.27 12.53
N SER A 61 -17.82 3.19 12.55
CA SER A 61 -18.62 2.47 11.55
C SER A 61 -18.63 3.17 10.19
N SER A 62 -18.16 4.43 10.11
CA SER A 62 -18.11 5.23 8.89
C SER A 62 -16.80 6.04 8.86
N PRO A 63 -15.66 5.37 8.65
CA PRO A 63 -14.35 6.02 8.59
C PRO A 63 -14.29 7.02 7.44
N VAL A 64 -13.68 8.19 7.67
CA VAL A 64 -13.54 9.24 6.64
C VAL A 64 -12.75 8.73 5.44
N LEU A 65 -11.69 7.96 5.71
CA LEU A 65 -10.76 7.52 4.68
C LEU A 65 -10.56 6.01 4.64
N TRP A 66 -10.03 5.43 5.71
CA TRP A 66 -9.76 4.01 5.84
C TRP A 66 -10.31 3.51 7.17
N GLY A 67 -10.87 2.31 7.17
CA GLY A 67 -11.22 1.61 8.40
C GLY A 67 -11.02 0.11 8.30
N LYS A 68 -11.56 -0.59 9.30
CA LYS A 68 -11.31 -2.03 9.51
C LYS A 68 -11.59 -2.88 8.27
N ASP A 69 -12.71 -2.62 7.60
CA ASP A 69 -13.15 -3.36 6.40
C ASP A 69 -12.19 -3.24 5.19
N ASN A 70 -11.18 -2.36 5.27
CA ASN A 70 -10.18 -2.20 4.24
C ASN A 70 -8.92 -3.04 4.49
N LEU A 71 -8.85 -3.80 5.60
CA LEU A 71 -7.68 -4.55 6.05
C LEU A 71 -7.93 -6.07 6.05
N HIS A 72 -8.43 -6.59 4.92
CA HIS A 72 -8.75 -8.01 4.74
C HIS A 72 -8.09 -8.57 3.48
N TYR A 73 -6.83 -9.03 3.59
CA TYR A 73 -6.13 -9.62 2.45
C TYR A 73 -6.66 -11.01 2.09
N MET A 74 -7.10 -11.79 3.08
CA MET A 74 -7.69 -13.09 2.78
C MET A 74 -8.95 -12.98 1.93
N GLN A 75 -9.75 -11.93 2.13
CA GLN A 75 -10.89 -11.68 1.27
C GLN A 75 -10.46 -11.48 -0.19
N ILE A 76 -9.36 -10.77 -0.44
CA ILE A 76 -8.80 -10.57 -1.79
C ILE A 76 -8.32 -11.91 -2.37
N ILE A 77 -7.65 -12.73 -1.57
CA ILE A 77 -7.21 -14.08 -1.98
C ILE A 77 -8.41 -14.95 -2.36
N SER A 78 -9.46 -14.99 -1.52
CA SER A 78 -10.68 -15.75 -1.80
C SER A 78 -11.41 -15.26 -3.05
N LEU A 79 -11.43 -13.95 -3.30
CA LEU A 79 -11.98 -13.39 -4.54
C LEU A 79 -11.17 -13.83 -5.76
N ALA A 80 -9.84 -13.86 -5.66
CA ALA A 80 -8.99 -14.36 -6.75
C ALA A 80 -9.25 -15.84 -7.03
N GLN A 81 -9.34 -16.69 -5.99
CA GLN A 81 -9.70 -18.11 -6.14
C GLN A 81 -11.10 -18.32 -6.72
N ARG A 82 -12.04 -17.42 -6.43
CA ARG A 82 -13.41 -17.50 -6.94
C ARG A 82 -13.50 -17.22 -8.43
N TYR A 83 -12.74 -16.24 -8.92
CA TYR A 83 -12.87 -15.76 -10.30
C TYR A 83 -11.90 -16.43 -11.27
N PHE A 84 -10.79 -16.99 -10.80
CA PHE A 84 -9.77 -17.61 -11.64
C PHE A 84 -9.66 -19.10 -11.38
N ASN A 85 -9.38 -19.87 -12.43
CA ASN A 85 -9.19 -21.33 -12.35
C ASN A 85 -7.82 -21.72 -11.78
N SER A 86 -6.89 -20.75 -11.67
CA SER A 86 -5.58 -20.97 -11.08
C SER A 86 -5.53 -20.47 -9.65
N THR A 87 -4.86 -21.22 -8.77
CA THR A 87 -4.52 -20.75 -7.43
C THR A 87 -3.64 -19.48 -7.52
N PRO A 88 -3.99 -18.40 -6.81
CA PRO A 88 -3.17 -17.20 -6.79
C PRO A 88 -1.85 -17.46 -6.07
N LEU A 89 -0.76 -16.90 -6.60
CA LEU A 89 0.51 -16.83 -5.88
C LEU A 89 0.46 -15.67 -4.89
N VAL A 90 0.72 -15.94 -3.61
CA VAL A 90 0.84 -14.92 -2.57
C VAL A 90 2.31 -14.80 -2.17
N LEU A 91 2.85 -13.59 -2.32
CA LEU A 91 4.22 -13.23 -1.97
C LEU A 91 4.22 -12.08 -0.97
N PHE A 92 5.34 -11.87 -0.27
CA PHE A 92 5.46 -10.87 0.77
C PHE A 92 6.58 -9.86 0.49
N GLN A 93 6.31 -8.59 0.73
CA GLN A 93 7.28 -7.52 0.55
C GLN A 93 8.45 -7.65 1.56
N GLU A 94 8.16 -8.12 2.77
CA GLU A 94 9.15 -8.38 3.82
C GLU A 94 10.19 -9.40 3.33
N GLU A 95 9.74 -10.43 2.62
CA GLU A 95 10.62 -11.45 2.05
C GLU A 95 11.44 -10.93 0.88
N LEU A 96 10.87 -10.06 0.03
CA LEU A 96 11.64 -9.39 -1.01
C LEU A 96 12.82 -8.58 -0.43
N GLN A 97 12.68 -8.07 0.80
CA GLN A 97 13.72 -7.31 1.48
C GLN A 97 14.74 -8.22 2.19
N SER A 98 14.28 -9.28 2.86
CA SER A 98 15.15 -10.14 3.67
C SER A 98 15.78 -11.30 2.88
N ASN A 99 15.06 -11.85 1.89
CA ASN A 99 15.48 -12.97 1.06
C ASN A 99 14.95 -12.84 -0.40
N PRO A 100 15.47 -11.87 -1.17
CA PRO A 100 15.03 -11.59 -2.54
C PRO A 100 15.15 -12.80 -3.47
N ASN A 101 16.17 -13.65 -3.28
CA ASN A 101 16.36 -14.85 -4.09
C ASN A 101 15.20 -15.85 -3.94
N SER A 102 14.75 -16.10 -2.71
CA SER A 102 13.57 -16.93 -2.46
C SER A 102 12.30 -16.33 -3.08
N PHE A 103 12.14 -15.01 -2.98
CA PHE A 103 11.02 -14.30 -3.61
C PHE A 103 11.01 -14.49 -5.14
N ILE A 104 12.15 -14.24 -5.78
CA ILE A 104 12.33 -14.36 -7.24
C ILE A 104 12.11 -15.80 -7.68
N LYS A 105 12.68 -16.77 -6.96
CA LYS A 105 12.53 -18.19 -7.26
C LYS A 105 11.06 -18.61 -7.30
N ARG A 106 10.27 -18.31 -6.26
CA ARG A 106 8.82 -18.59 -6.26
C ARG A 106 8.09 -17.94 -7.43
N LEU A 107 8.40 -16.67 -7.70
CA LEU A 107 7.80 -15.95 -8.82
C LEU A 107 8.10 -16.67 -10.14
N THR A 108 9.36 -16.99 -10.41
CA THR A 108 9.80 -17.68 -11.63
C THR A 108 9.23 -19.09 -11.78
N SER A 109 9.18 -19.86 -10.69
CA SER A 109 8.56 -21.19 -10.67
C SER A 109 7.06 -21.10 -10.96
N TYR A 110 6.36 -20.12 -10.39
CA TYR A 110 4.94 -19.93 -10.63
C TYR A 110 4.65 -19.47 -12.07
N THR A 111 5.44 -18.57 -12.63
CA THR A 111 5.26 -18.08 -14.00
C THR A 111 5.78 -19.06 -15.06
N GLY A 112 6.66 -20.00 -14.69
CA GLY A 112 7.35 -20.88 -15.63
C GLY A 112 8.43 -20.16 -16.43
N THR A 113 9.01 -19.10 -15.87
CA THR A 113 10.06 -18.30 -16.52
C THR A 113 11.42 -18.57 -15.88
N SER A 114 12.50 -18.22 -16.57
CA SER A 114 13.85 -18.19 -15.99
C SER A 114 14.27 -16.76 -15.69
N CYS A 115 15.22 -16.58 -14.76
CA CYS A 115 15.77 -15.28 -14.43
C CYS A 115 17.28 -15.41 -14.13
N ASN A 116 18.08 -14.52 -14.72
CA ASN A 116 19.48 -14.39 -14.33
C ASN A 116 19.58 -13.47 -13.12
N HIS A 117 19.92 -14.05 -11.96
CA HIS A 117 19.96 -13.35 -10.68
C HIS A 117 21.06 -12.27 -10.64
N GLU A 118 22.14 -12.43 -11.41
CA GLU A 118 23.26 -11.47 -11.46
C GLU A 118 22.88 -10.13 -12.11
N ASN A 119 21.82 -10.13 -12.92
CA ASN A 119 21.35 -8.95 -13.65
C ASN A 119 20.25 -8.16 -12.91
N ILE A 120 19.90 -8.57 -11.68
CA ILE A 120 18.80 -7.94 -10.93
C ILE A 120 19.37 -6.88 -10.00
N ASP A 121 19.06 -5.62 -10.28
CA ASP A 121 19.32 -4.54 -9.33
C ASP A 121 18.25 -4.52 -8.24
N LEU A 122 18.68 -4.79 -7.01
CA LEU A 122 17.84 -4.78 -5.80
C LEU A 122 17.90 -3.44 -5.06
N SER A 123 18.58 -2.44 -5.62
CA SER A 123 18.72 -1.12 -4.99
C SER A 123 17.36 -0.42 -4.85
N PRO A 124 17.07 0.22 -3.70
CA PRO A 124 15.82 0.95 -3.52
C PRO A 124 15.72 2.19 -4.42
N VAL A 125 14.89 2.14 -5.47
CA VAL A 125 14.70 3.27 -6.41
C VAL A 125 13.88 4.43 -5.82
N HIS A 126 12.90 4.14 -4.95
CA HIS A 126 11.94 5.13 -4.47
C HIS A 126 11.89 5.18 -2.94
N GLN A 127 12.80 5.96 -2.36
CA GLN A 127 12.76 6.25 -0.93
C GLN A 127 11.59 7.20 -0.60
N SER A 128 10.96 6.96 0.54
CA SER A 128 9.92 7.87 1.05
C SER A 128 10.55 9.18 1.51
N TYR A 129 9.80 10.27 1.40
CA TYR A 129 10.21 11.55 2.00
C TYR A 129 10.38 11.40 3.52
N SER A 130 11.32 12.16 4.09
CA SER A 130 11.55 12.17 5.53
C SER A 130 10.30 12.61 6.30
N SER A 131 10.16 12.11 7.53
CA SER A 131 9.04 12.44 8.43
C SER A 131 8.88 13.95 8.60
N LYS A 132 9.99 14.69 8.71
CA LYS A 132 10.02 16.16 8.76
C LYS A 132 9.30 16.79 7.56
N ARG A 133 9.68 16.40 6.33
CA ARG A 133 9.08 16.95 5.10
C ARG A 133 7.59 16.62 4.99
N LEU A 134 7.19 15.43 5.43
CA LEU A 134 5.79 15.01 5.40
C LEU A 134 4.93 15.72 6.46
N LYS A 135 5.47 16.05 7.63
CA LYS A 135 4.77 16.88 8.62
C LYS A 135 4.53 18.30 8.11
N VAL A 136 5.54 18.92 7.49
CA VAL A 136 5.38 20.23 6.83
C VAL A 136 4.32 20.13 5.73
N ALA A 137 4.38 19.10 4.89
CA ALA A 137 3.37 18.87 3.85
C ALA A 137 1.96 18.68 4.41
N ARG A 138 1.81 18.00 5.56
CA ARG A 138 0.53 17.85 6.27
C ARG A 138 -0.02 19.20 6.71
N TYR A 139 0.81 20.03 7.36
CA TYR A 139 0.42 21.34 7.85
C TYR A 139 0.02 22.28 6.71
N VAL A 140 0.92 22.51 5.76
CA VAL A 140 0.66 23.42 4.63
C VAL A 140 -0.46 22.87 3.75
N GLY A 141 -0.51 21.55 3.54
CA GLY A 141 -1.60 20.90 2.81
C GLY A 141 -2.97 21.10 3.45
N GLY A 142 -3.04 21.18 4.79
CA GLY A 142 -4.29 21.47 5.51
C GLY A 142 -4.78 22.90 5.34
N LEU A 143 -3.88 23.85 5.04
CA LEU A 143 -4.23 25.23 4.73
C LEU A 143 -4.68 25.40 3.27
N LEU A 144 -4.09 24.64 2.35
CA LEU A 144 -4.28 24.84 0.91
C LEU A 144 -5.30 23.89 0.27
N PHE A 145 -5.56 22.72 0.86
CA PHE A 145 -6.34 21.66 0.25
C PHE A 145 -7.35 21.05 1.21
N SER A 146 -8.44 20.55 0.63
CA SER A 146 -9.37 19.69 1.36
C SER A 146 -8.67 18.40 1.81
N ALA A 147 -8.91 18.04 3.08
CA ALA A 147 -8.36 16.83 3.69
C ALA A 147 -8.82 15.56 2.97
N THR A 148 -10.04 15.56 2.43
CA THR A 148 -10.58 14.50 1.58
C THR A 148 -10.48 14.93 0.10
N PRO A 149 -10.05 14.04 -0.81
CA PRO A 149 -10.05 14.35 -2.23
C PRO A 149 -11.48 14.56 -2.73
N LEU A 150 -11.79 15.78 -3.17
CA LEU A 150 -13.04 16.09 -3.86
C LEU A 150 -12.84 15.92 -5.37
N ALA A 151 -13.67 15.09 -5.99
CA ALA A 151 -13.67 14.93 -7.43
C ALA A 151 -14.54 16.03 -8.06
N HIS A 152 -13.99 16.73 -9.05
CA HIS A 152 -14.80 17.63 -9.86
C HIS A 152 -15.67 16.80 -10.81
N PRO A 153 -16.96 17.15 -11.01
CA PRO A 153 -17.87 16.36 -11.85
C PRO A 153 -17.33 16.13 -13.27
N HIS A 154 -16.73 17.17 -13.85
CA HIS A 154 -16.13 17.09 -15.19
C HIS A 154 -14.73 16.42 -15.16
N PRO A 155 -14.52 15.28 -15.85
CA PRO A 155 -13.28 14.51 -15.78
C PRO A 155 -12.02 15.26 -16.22
N ALA A 156 -12.10 16.09 -17.27
CA ALA A 156 -10.95 16.85 -17.75
C ALA A 156 -10.49 17.91 -16.74
N ILE A 157 -11.43 18.65 -16.15
CA ILE A 157 -11.17 19.64 -15.10
C ILE A 157 -10.60 18.94 -13.87
N HIS A 158 -11.16 17.81 -13.46
CA HIS A 158 -10.63 17.01 -12.35
C HIS A 158 -9.16 16.62 -12.59
N ARG A 159 -8.81 16.16 -13.81
CA ARG A 159 -7.42 15.83 -14.17
C ARG A 159 -6.51 17.04 -14.10
N ALA A 160 -6.94 18.20 -14.62
CA ALA A 160 -6.15 19.43 -14.60
C ALA A 160 -5.92 19.91 -13.15
N GLN A 161 -6.98 20.03 -12.35
CA GLN A 161 -6.91 20.40 -10.94
C GLN A 161 -6.00 19.44 -10.15
N ARG A 162 -6.10 18.13 -10.40
CA ARG A 162 -5.22 17.13 -9.79
C ARG A 162 -3.76 17.36 -10.16
N ARG A 163 -3.44 17.68 -11.42
CA ARG A 163 -2.06 17.98 -11.84
C ARG A 163 -1.52 19.24 -11.17
N VAL A 164 -2.30 20.32 -11.15
CA VAL A 164 -1.93 21.58 -10.49
C VAL A 164 -1.70 21.34 -8.98
N LYS A 165 -2.62 20.66 -8.30
CA LYS A 165 -2.46 20.27 -6.89
C LYS A 165 -1.17 19.49 -6.68
N LEU A 166 -0.90 18.47 -7.50
CA LEU A 166 0.32 17.67 -7.39
C LEU A 166 1.58 18.51 -7.60
N MET A 167 1.59 19.47 -8.53
CA MET A 167 2.72 20.39 -8.69
C MET A 167 2.99 21.17 -7.40
N PHE A 168 1.95 21.79 -6.81
CA PHE A 168 2.07 22.50 -5.54
C PHE A 168 2.57 21.59 -4.41
N CYS A 169 2.06 20.36 -4.29
CA CYS A 169 2.54 19.42 -3.29
C CYS A 169 4.04 19.11 -3.43
N HIS A 170 4.54 18.96 -4.66
CA HIS A 170 5.97 18.73 -4.90
C HIS A 170 6.81 19.97 -4.59
N LEU A 171 6.29 21.18 -4.86
CA LEU A 171 6.94 22.43 -4.44
C LEU A 171 7.02 22.53 -2.91
N ILE A 172 5.92 22.27 -2.21
CA ILE A 172 5.89 22.25 -0.73
C ILE A 172 6.94 21.27 -0.19
N LEU A 173 6.99 20.05 -0.72
CA LEU A 173 7.98 19.06 -0.32
C LEU A 173 9.39 19.48 -0.66
N ALA A 174 9.60 20.11 -1.82
CA ALA A 174 10.89 20.63 -2.25
C ALA A 174 11.38 21.67 -1.24
N PHE A 175 10.57 22.64 -0.81
CA PHE A 175 10.99 23.67 0.14
C PHE A 175 10.95 23.23 1.62
N ALA A 176 10.25 22.14 1.95
CA ALA A 176 10.12 21.67 3.34
C ALA A 176 11.44 21.31 4.04
N HIS A 177 12.53 21.06 3.31
CA HIS A 177 13.84 20.81 3.91
C HIS A 177 14.43 22.06 4.58
N LEU A 178 14.03 23.27 4.13
CA LEU A 178 14.50 24.56 4.66
C LEU A 178 13.88 24.92 6.01
N ILE A 179 12.77 24.29 6.40
CA ILE A 179 12.09 24.56 7.67
C ILE A 179 12.92 23.97 8.81
N PRO A 180 13.29 24.73 9.87
CA PRO A 180 13.99 24.18 11.02
C PRO A 180 13.22 23.08 11.76
N GLU A 181 13.93 22.11 12.36
CA GLU A 181 13.30 20.96 13.02
C GLU A 181 12.46 21.33 14.24
N PHE A 182 12.87 22.35 15.01
CA PHE A 182 12.15 22.81 16.19
C PHE A 182 10.72 23.30 15.88
N LEU A 183 10.45 23.78 14.66
CA LEU A 183 9.10 24.22 14.25
C LEU A 183 8.16 23.05 13.92
N VAL A 184 8.72 21.87 13.65
CA VAL A 184 7.97 20.70 13.14
C VAL A 184 7.53 19.76 14.29
N GLY A 185 8.01 20.02 15.51
CA GLY A 185 7.74 19.22 16.70
C GLY A 185 8.46 17.87 16.70
N THR A 186 8.59 17.27 17.88
CA THR A 186 9.30 16.00 18.10
C THR A 186 8.43 14.77 17.92
N ASP A 187 7.10 14.91 17.95
CA ASP A 187 6.17 13.78 17.87
C ASP A 187 6.37 12.95 16.59
N PRO A 188 6.26 11.63 16.62
CA PRO A 188 6.39 10.84 15.40
C PRO A 188 5.29 11.21 14.38
N LEU A 189 5.62 11.14 13.08
CA LEU A 189 4.62 11.38 12.01
C LEU A 189 3.45 10.39 12.11
N ILE A 190 3.77 9.15 12.47
CA ILE A 190 2.84 8.06 12.72
C ILE A 190 3.20 7.50 14.09
N PRO A 191 2.35 7.68 15.11
CA PRO A 191 2.60 7.09 16.43
C PRO A 191 2.61 5.56 16.36
N GLU A 192 3.64 4.93 16.96
CA GLU A 192 3.82 3.47 16.95
C GLU A 192 2.66 2.72 17.60
N VAL A 193 2.00 3.33 18.59
CA VAL A 193 0.81 2.77 19.24
C VAL A 193 -0.31 2.46 18.23
N HIS A 194 -0.50 3.30 17.21
CA HIS A 194 -1.52 3.05 16.19
C HIS A 194 -1.10 1.94 15.22
N LEU A 195 0.19 1.84 14.89
CA LEU A 195 0.71 0.75 14.04
C LEU A 195 0.60 -0.59 14.75
N ARG A 196 0.92 -0.64 16.04
CA ARG A 196 0.76 -1.83 16.88
C ARG A 196 -0.70 -2.27 16.92
N ARG A 197 -1.63 -1.35 17.17
CA ARG A 197 -3.07 -1.65 17.18
C ARG A 197 -3.54 -2.26 15.85
N ILE A 198 -3.09 -1.72 14.72
CA ILE A 198 -3.42 -2.28 13.40
C ILE A 198 -2.86 -3.69 13.25
N ARG A 199 -1.63 -3.92 13.71
CA ARG A 199 -0.99 -5.24 13.68
C ARG A 199 -1.77 -6.26 14.50
N GLU A 200 -2.20 -5.90 15.70
CA GLU A 200 -2.99 -6.76 16.59
C GLU A 200 -4.35 -7.11 15.95
N GLU A 201 -5.08 -6.11 15.43
CA GLU A 201 -6.39 -6.30 14.79
C GLU A 201 -6.33 -7.17 13.53
N THR A 202 -5.20 -7.14 12.81
CA THR A 202 -5.03 -7.84 11.53
C THR A 202 -4.21 -9.13 11.64
N LEU A 203 -3.80 -9.52 12.84
CA LEU A 203 -2.94 -10.68 13.06
C LEU A 203 -3.55 -11.97 12.53
N SER A 204 -4.85 -12.18 12.74
CA SER A 204 -5.56 -13.36 12.25
C SER A 204 -5.61 -13.43 10.73
N ASP A 205 -5.95 -12.32 10.05
CA ASP A 205 -5.96 -12.25 8.58
C ASP A 205 -4.56 -12.46 8.00
N TRP A 206 -3.54 -11.86 8.63
CA TRP A 206 -2.15 -12.04 8.23
C TRP A 206 -1.68 -13.49 8.35
N ASN A 207 -1.95 -14.15 9.47
CA ASN A 207 -1.57 -15.55 9.67
C ASN A 207 -2.23 -16.47 8.64
N GLN A 208 -3.51 -16.25 8.32
CA GLN A 208 -4.19 -16.98 7.26
C GLN A 208 -3.55 -16.75 5.88
N CYS A 209 -3.10 -15.52 5.58
CA CYS A 209 -2.36 -15.24 4.33
C CYS A 209 -1.05 -16.02 4.26
N VAL A 210 -0.32 -16.09 5.38
CA VAL A 210 0.96 -16.82 5.47
C VAL A 210 0.74 -18.32 5.35
N GLU A 211 -0.28 -18.86 6.01
CA GLU A 211 -0.66 -20.27 5.91
C GLU A 211 -1.08 -20.64 4.49
N PHE A 212 -1.91 -19.80 3.86
CA PHE A 212 -2.31 -19.96 2.47
C PHE A 212 -1.09 -19.98 1.53
N ALA A 213 -0.20 -18.99 1.68
CA ALA A 213 1.01 -18.89 0.85
C ALA A 213 1.93 -20.11 1.04
N SER A 214 2.08 -20.59 2.28
CA SER A 214 2.91 -21.76 2.59
C SER A 214 2.34 -23.04 1.98
N SER A 215 1.02 -23.22 2.06
CA SER A 215 0.32 -24.41 1.55
C SER A 215 0.25 -24.46 0.02
N ASN A 216 0.34 -23.30 -0.65
CA ASN A 216 0.19 -23.17 -2.11
C ASN A 216 1.48 -22.66 -2.78
N SER A 217 2.61 -22.72 -2.08
CA SER A 217 3.90 -22.27 -2.62
C SER A 217 4.36 -23.22 -3.73
N PRO A 218 4.87 -22.70 -4.86
CA PRO A 218 5.46 -23.52 -5.91
C PRO A 218 6.82 -24.12 -5.52
N THR A 219 7.40 -23.69 -4.38
CA THR A 219 8.70 -24.14 -3.87
C THR A 219 8.61 -24.55 -2.41
N SER A 220 9.49 -25.45 -1.96
CA SER A 220 9.59 -25.88 -0.56
C SER A 220 10.32 -24.89 0.38
N ASP A 221 10.85 -23.79 -0.16
CA ASP A 221 11.61 -22.83 0.64
C ASP A 221 10.70 -22.13 1.67
N PRO A 222 11.15 -21.95 2.93
CA PRO A 222 10.35 -21.32 3.97
C PRO A 222 10.16 -19.83 3.67
N ILE A 223 8.98 -19.31 4.02
CA ILE A 223 8.66 -17.89 3.89
C ILE A 223 9.35 -17.11 5.00
N SER A 224 10.23 -16.17 4.65
CA SER A 224 10.94 -15.32 5.62
C SER A 224 10.28 -13.95 5.77
N LEU A 225 9.68 -13.68 6.94
CA LEU A 225 8.89 -12.47 7.22
C LEU A 225 9.47 -11.59 8.35
N ILE A 226 10.77 -11.72 8.62
CA ILE A 226 11.48 -11.02 9.70
C ILE A 226 11.25 -9.50 9.63
#